data_AF-A0A6S7AT85-F1
#
_entry.id   AF-A0A6S7AT85-F1
#
_cell.length_a   1.000
_cell.length_b   1.000
_cell.length_c   1.000
_cell.angle_alpha   90.00
_cell.angle_beta   90.00
_cell.angle_gamma   90.00
#
_symmetry.space_group_name_H-M   'P 1'
#
loop_
_entity.id
_entity.type
_entity.pdbx_description
1 polymer ?
#
loop_
_entity_poly.entity_id
_entity_poly.type
_entity_poly.pdbx_seq_one_letter_code
_entity_poly.pdbx_strand_id
1 'polypeptide(L)'
;MAAVTLMTCACAVAPGMRMETSHVQNMPDTSNVSNATGETGASAPGKMVDATRGTPAIAITEVDAALIAQLAQSRRQQQFEISQLLSGTPQAYAVGPGDVLQIVVWDHPEFAAALGSSQTQSSSRSGDPFAGFIVDQNGSLTFPYAGTLPVAGLRTEEIQQRLTGALAKYFVKPQVTVRMASYRARQVYVDGEVHSPGALAVNDVPMTLYEAVSRAGGFSDTADQGNLVLVRDGQSHRVNLTHLLAQGLSPSRLYLKPGDFLRVVSRDENDVYVMGEVNKPVSAIPRRTGRITLADALSQAGSVNSSTADAAQMFVIRGSLSGTPQVFHLDARSPVAMLLAKDFDLQPKDVVYVDGSGLVRFNRVLSLLMPLISSGLTAGIVAK
;
A
#
# COMPACT_ATOMS: atom_id res chain seq x y z
N MET A 1 -66.81 -28.52 -3.35
CA MET A 1 -66.47 -27.24 -2.70
C MET A 1 -65.95 -27.56 -1.31
N ALA A 2 -64.64 -27.74 -1.16
CA ALA A 2 -63.99 -27.94 0.13
C ALA A 2 -62.65 -27.20 0.07
N ALA A 3 -62.62 -26.03 0.70
CA ALA A 3 -61.44 -25.19 0.80
C ALA A 3 -60.53 -25.78 1.88
N VAL A 4 -59.37 -26.29 1.47
CA VAL A 4 -58.28 -26.65 2.38
C VAL A 4 -57.42 -25.41 2.55
N THR A 5 -57.65 -24.71 3.67
CA THR A 5 -56.84 -23.57 4.11
C THR A 5 -55.54 -24.11 4.73
N LEU A 6 -54.49 -24.22 3.92
CA LEU A 6 -53.15 -24.53 4.40
C LEU A 6 -52.47 -23.22 4.81
N MET A 7 -52.52 -22.91 6.11
CA MET A 7 -51.66 -21.91 6.75
C MET A 7 -50.21 -22.39 6.66
N THR A 8 -49.45 -21.87 5.72
CA THR A 8 -47.99 -22.03 5.71
C THR A 8 -47.35 -20.79 6.33
N CYS A 9 -47.17 -20.82 7.66
CA CYS A 9 -46.06 -20.11 8.29
C CYS A 9 -44.77 -20.83 7.90
N ALA A 10 -44.31 -20.64 6.67
CA ALA A 10 -42.97 -21.01 6.28
C ALA A 10 -42.07 -19.84 6.67
N CYS A 11 -41.23 -20.02 7.68
CA CYS A 11 -40.04 -19.19 7.87
C CYS A 11 -39.26 -19.25 6.54
N ALA A 12 -39.39 -18.22 5.72
CA ALA A 12 -38.73 -18.11 4.43
C ALA A 12 -37.24 -17.86 4.65
N VAL A 13 -36.50 -18.91 5.00
CA VAL A 13 -35.04 -18.90 4.96
C VAL A 13 -34.64 -19.03 3.49
N ALA A 14 -34.61 -17.90 2.79
CA ALA A 14 -34.11 -17.87 1.43
C ALA A 14 -32.57 -18.06 1.45
N PRO A 15 -32.00 -19.00 0.68
CA PRO A 15 -30.58 -19.28 0.66
C PRO A 15 -29.79 -18.14 -0.01
N GLY A 16 -28.70 -17.74 0.64
CA GLY A 16 -27.81 -16.65 0.20
C GLY A 16 -27.08 -16.03 1.39
N MET A 17 -25.98 -15.32 1.13
CA MET A 17 -25.33 -14.51 2.17
C MET A 17 -26.20 -13.28 2.46
N ARG A 18 -26.34 -12.94 3.74
CA ARG A 18 -27.00 -11.70 4.19
C ARG A 18 -26.26 -11.15 5.38
N MET A 19 -26.31 -9.84 5.56
CA MET A 19 -25.85 -9.20 6.78
C MET A 19 -27.05 -8.94 7.67
N GLU A 20 -27.05 -9.49 8.89
CA GLU A 20 -28.13 -9.24 9.85
C GLU A 20 -27.85 -7.93 10.59
N THR A 21 -28.60 -6.89 10.27
CA THR A 21 -28.53 -5.60 10.97
C THR A 21 -29.31 -5.70 12.29
N SER A 22 -28.69 -6.20 13.36
CA SER A 22 -29.30 -6.13 14.69
C SER A 22 -29.18 -4.69 15.21
N HIS A 23 -30.28 -3.93 15.14
CA HIS A 23 -30.43 -2.74 15.96
C HIS A 23 -30.27 -3.16 17.43
N VAL A 24 -29.23 -2.69 18.11
CA VAL A 24 -29.05 -2.91 19.55
C VAL A 24 -30.11 -2.09 20.29
N GLN A 25 -31.28 -2.69 20.45
CA GLN A 25 -32.33 -2.19 21.32
C GLN A 25 -32.15 -2.86 22.68
N ASN A 26 -31.66 -2.09 23.66
CA ASN A 26 -31.53 -2.51 25.06
C ASN A 26 -32.85 -3.13 25.58
N MET A 27 -32.82 -4.40 26.00
CA MET A 27 -33.77 -4.94 26.98
C MET A 27 -33.17 -6.18 27.69
N PRO A 28 -33.52 -6.40 28.97
CA PRO A 28 -32.63 -7.01 29.95
C PRO A 28 -32.70 -8.54 30.03
N ASP A 29 -31.63 -9.10 30.56
CA ASP A 29 -31.45 -10.50 30.96
C ASP A 29 -32.67 -11.12 31.65
N THR A 30 -33.06 -12.30 31.18
CA THR A 30 -33.67 -13.31 32.06
C THR A 30 -32.98 -14.65 31.84
N SER A 31 -32.15 -14.97 32.82
CA SER A 31 -31.63 -16.30 33.15
C SER A 31 -32.76 -17.30 33.45
N ASN A 32 -32.64 -18.54 32.93
CA ASN A 32 -32.84 -19.81 33.67
C ASN A 32 -32.65 -21.01 32.71
N VAL A 33 -31.58 -21.83 32.88
CA VAL A 33 -31.48 -23.08 33.69
C VAL A 33 -32.30 -24.25 33.14
N SER A 34 -31.61 -25.34 32.74
CA SER A 34 -31.77 -26.71 33.31
C SER A 34 -30.94 -27.79 32.56
N ASN A 35 -30.26 -28.62 33.34
CA ASN A 35 -29.53 -29.85 32.97
C ASN A 35 -30.46 -30.99 32.52
N ALA A 36 -29.95 -31.91 31.67
CA ALA A 36 -30.22 -33.36 31.79
C ALA A 36 -29.18 -34.21 31.03
N THR A 37 -28.72 -35.26 31.71
CA THR A 37 -27.75 -36.32 31.33
C THR A 37 -28.45 -37.49 30.62
N GLY A 38 -27.76 -38.23 29.74
CA GLY A 38 -28.12 -39.63 29.40
C GLY A 38 -27.95 -40.11 27.94
N GLU A 39 -26.84 -40.82 27.69
CA GLU A 39 -26.66 -42.08 26.92
C GLU A 39 -26.93 -42.25 25.40
N THR A 40 -25.83 -42.67 24.74
CA THR A 40 -25.59 -43.70 23.69
C THR A 40 -26.43 -43.80 22.39
N GLY A 41 -25.73 -43.55 21.27
CA GLY A 41 -25.61 -44.50 20.16
C GLY A 41 -26.68 -44.51 19.05
N ALA A 42 -26.47 -43.72 17.99
CA ALA A 42 -26.78 -44.11 16.60
C ALA A 42 -26.26 -43.04 15.62
N SER A 43 -25.73 -43.51 14.48
CA SER A 43 -25.21 -42.74 13.35
C SER A 43 -26.07 -41.50 13.00
N ALA A 44 -25.46 -40.31 13.02
CA ALA A 44 -26.12 -39.06 12.65
C ALA A 44 -25.54 -38.51 11.33
N PRO A 45 -26.39 -37.99 10.41
CA PRO A 45 -25.95 -37.37 9.18
C PRO A 45 -25.15 -36.09 9.48
N GLY A 46 -24.20 -35.77 8.60
CA GLY A 46 -23.24 -34.67 8.76
C GLY A 46 -23.83 -33.42 9.41
N LYS A 47 -23.27 -33.05 10.56
CA LYS A 47 -23.62 -31.87 11.34
C LYS A 47 -23.44 -30.65 10.44
N MET A 48 -24.53 -30.07 9.94
CA MET A 48 -24.49 -28.76 9.29
C MET A 48 -23.93 -27.78 10.31
N VAL A 49 -22.68 -27.38 10.09
CA VAL A 49 -22.05 -26.30 10.84
C VAL A 49 -22.72 -25.04 10.34
N ASP A 50 -23.61 -24.49 11.16
CA ASP A 50 -24.20 -23.18 10.95
C ASP A 50 -23.05 -22.16 10.90
N ALA A 51 -22.77 -21.62 9.71
CA ALA A 51 -21.63 -20.75 9.44
C ALA A 51 -21.65 -19.46 10.28
N THR A 52 -22.77 -19.19 10.95
CA THR A 52 -23.02 -18.04 11.82
C THR A 52 -22.54 -18.26 13.26
N ARG A 53 -22.31 -19.52 13.69
CA ARG A 53 -22.13 -19.89 15.11
C ARG A 53 -20.78 -19.50 15.74
N GLY A 54 -19.99 -18.67 15.06
CA GLY A 54 -18.70 -18.14 15.54
C GLY A 54 -18.36 -16.75 15.00
N THR A 55 -19.31 -16.06 14.35
CA THR A 55 -19.10 -14.69 13.88
C THR A 55 -19.25 -13.74 15.08
N PRO A 56 -18.23 -12.95 15.45
CA PRO A 56 -18.37 -11.95 16.50
C PRO A 56 -19.51 -10.97 16.16
N ALA A 57 -20.18 -10.40 17.15
CA ALA A 57 -21.13 -9.32 16.92
C ALA A 57 -20.35 -8.10 16.42
N ILE A 58 -20.53 -7.72 15.16
CA ILE A 58 -19.78 -6.63 14.53
C ILE A 58 -20.66 -5.37 14.53
N ALA A 59 -20.13 -4.27 15.07
CA ALA A 59 -20.81 -2.98 15.03
C ALA A 59 -20.91 -2.47 13.59
N ILE A 60 -22.13 -2.16 13.15
CA ILE A 60 -22.42 -1.57 11.85
C ILE A 60 -22.43 -0.05 12.02
N THR A 61 -21.65 0.65 11.20
CA THR A 61 -21.55 2.12 11.18
C THR A 61 -22.17 2.65 9.89
N GLU A 62 -23.11 3.58 9.99
CA GLU A 62 -23.69 4.21 8.80
C GLU A 62 -22.69 5.13 8.10
N VAL A 63 -22.67 5.08 6.76
CA VAL A 63 -21.89 5.99 5.91
C VAL A 63 -22.70 7.27 5.72
N ASP A 64 -22.41 8.26 6.57
CA ASP A 64 -22.99 9.60 6.48
C ASP A 64 -21.91 10.68 6.31
N ALA A 65 -22.34 11.93 6.16
CA ALA A 65 -21.43 13.07 6.00
C ALA A 65 -20.53 13.30 7.22
N ALA A 66 -21.00 12.94 8.43
CA ALA A 66 -20.24 13.11 9.66
C ALA A 66 -19.08 12.11 9.73
N LEU A 67 -19.34 10.84 9.39
CA LEU A 67 -18.31 9.81 9.27
C LEU A 67 -17.27 10.18 8.22
N ILE A 68 -17.70 10.64 7.04
CA ILE A 68 -16.78 11.06 5.98
C ILE A 68 -15.87 12.20 6.47
N ALA A 69 -16.43 13.19 7.16
CA ALA A 69 -15.65 14.29 7.74
C ALA A 69 -14.65 13.79 8.81
N GLN A 70 -15.09 12.88 9.68
CA GLN A 70 -14.24 12.27 10.70
C GLN A 70 -13.07 11.50 10.08
N LEU A 71 -13.34 10.63 9.09
CA LEU A 71 -12.31 9.86 8.38
C LEU A 71 -11.32 10.78 7.65
N ALA A 72 -11.80 11.86 7.04
CA ALA A 72 -10.95 12.86 6.41
C ALA A 72 -10.03 13.56 7.42
N GLN A 73 -10.53 13.88 8.62
CA GLN A 73 -9.75 14.52 9.67
C GLN A 73 -8.68 13.58 10.25
N SER A 74 -9.03 12.33 10.57
CA SER A 74 -8.05 11.34 11.06
C SER A 74 -6.91 11.11 10.07
N ARG A 75 -7.22 11.09 8.77
CA ARG A 75 -6.21 10.95 7.72
C ARG A 75 -5.26 12.15 7.65
N ARG A 76 -5.77 13.38 7.80
CA ARG A 76 -4.93 14.59 7.82
C ARG A 76 -3.95 14.55 9.01
N GLN A 77 -4.37 14.03 10.16
CA GLN A 77 -3.52 13.92 11.35
C GLN A 77 -2.37 12.92 11.15
N GLN A 78 -2.67 11.68 10.73
CA GLN A 78 -1.63 10.66 10.47
C GLN A 78 -0.59 11.15 9.45
N GLN A 79 -1.03 11.88 8.43
CA GLN A 79 -0.14 12.39 7.39
C GLN A 79 0.75 13.54 7.87
N PHE A 80 0.25 14.38 8.78
CA PHE A 80 1.05 15.45 9.38
C PHE A 80 2.26 14.87 10.13
N GLU A 81 2.08 13.78 10.87
CA GLU A 81 3.17 13.07 11.56
C GLU A 81 4.24 12.56 10.58
N ILE A 82 3.82 11.94 9.48
CA ILE A 82 4.74 11.47 8.42
C ILE A 82 5.52 12.64 7.82
N SER A 83 4.84 13.76 7.55
CA SER A 83 5.50 14.94 6.98
C SER A 83 6.56 15.50 7.93
N GLN A 84 6.31 15.50 9.25
CA GLN A 84 7.29 15.94 10.27
C GLN A 84 8.51 15.01 10.36
N LEU A 85 8.30 13.69 10.27
CA LEU A 85 9.39 12.70 10.26
C LEU A 85 10.34 12.87 9.07
N LEU A 86 9.85 13.47 7.99
CA LEU A 86 10.54 13.54 6.71
C LEU A 86 11.00 14.96 6.34
N SER A 87 10.51 15.98 7.05
CA SER A 87 10.97 17.37 6.94
C SER A 87 12.27 17.61 7.72
N GLY A 88 13.32 16.84 7.40
CA GLY A 88 14.66 17.06 7.90
C GLY A 88 15.41 18.12 7.09
N THR A 89 16.41 18.77 7.68
CA THR A 89 17.41 19.52 6.92
C THR A 89 18.32 18.56 6.19
N PRO A 90 18.58 18.74 4.89
CA PRO A 90 19.50 17.89 4.16
C PRO A 90 20.90 18.01 4.75
N GLN A 91 21.53 16.87 5.02
CA GLN A 91 22.92 16.84 5.47
C GLN A 91 23.83 16.88 4.25
N ALA A 92 24.84 17.76 4.26
CA ALA A 92 25.87 17.75 3.23
C ALA A 92 26.55 16.37 3.18
N TYR A 93 26.92 15.94 1.97
CA TYR A 93 27.63 14.70 1.79
C TYR A 93 28.94 14.71 2.58
N ALA A 94 29.26 13.59 3.21
CA ALA A 94 30.55 13.38 3.81
C ALA A 94 31.10 12.06 3.31
N VAL A 95 32.38 12.07 2.96
CA VAL A 95 33.09 10.97 2.33
C VAL A 95 33.04 9.74 3.23
N GLY A 96 32.85 8.57 2.64
CA GLY A 96 32.86 7.29 3.35
C GLY A 96 33.69 6.23 2.64
N PRO A 97 33.82 5.04 3.27
CA PRO A 97 34.52 3.91 2.69
C PRO A 97 33.99 3.54 1.29
N GLY A 98 34.90 3.29 0.35
CA GLY A 98 34.59 2.93 -1.04
C GLY A 98 34.35 4.11 -2.00
N ASP A 99 34.22 5.33 -1.49
CA ASP A 99 34.18 6.53 -2.32
C ASP A 99 35.49 6.70 -3.10
N VAL A 100 35.38 7.36 -4.27
CA VAL A 100 36.54 7.65 -5.12
C VAL A 100 36.70 9.16 -5.23
N LEU A 101 37.88 9.65 -4.88
CA LEU A 101 38.25 11.06 -4.93
C LEU A 101 39.16 11.31 -6.14
N GLN A 102 38.81 12.32 -6.93
CA GLN A 102 39.73 12.90 -7.90
C GLN A 102 40.54 13.98 -7.19
N ILE A 103 41.86 13.80 -7.17
CA ILE A 103 42.78 14.72 -6.50
C ILE A 103 43.74 15.27 -7.55
N VAL A 104 43.76 16.59 -7.67
CA VAL A 104 44.68 17.31 -8.55
C VAL A 104 45.59 18.16 -7.67
N VAL A 105 46.88 17.97 -7.83
CA VAL A 105 47.90 18.85 -7.25
C VAL A 105 48.47 19.67 -8.40
N TRP A 106 48.26 20.98 -8.37
CA TRP A 106 48.71 21.87 -9.44
C TRP A 106 50.23 21.96 -9.48
N ASP A 107 50.78 22.22 -10.66
CA ASP A 107 52.23 22.20 -10.96
C ASP A 107 52.93 20.85 -10.67
N HIS A 108 52.14 19.79 -10.43
CA HIS A 108 52.60 18.44 -10.15
C HIS A 108 51.81 17.38 -10.96
N PRO A 109 51.97 17.34 -12.30
CA PRO A 109 51.24 16.40 -13.18
C PRO A 109 51.58 14.93 -12.92
N GLU A 110 52.70 14.63 -12.25
CA GLU A 110 53.11 13.29 -11.87
C GLU A 110 52.07 12.55 -11.01
N PHE A 111 51.31 13.25 -10.17
CA PHE A 111 50.25 12.64 -9.36
C PHE A 111 49.04 12.23 -10.19
N ALA A 112 48.73 13.01 -11.22
CA ALA A 112 47.68 12.66 -12.18
C ALA A 112 48.14 11.48 -13.06
N ALA A 113 49.41 11.45 -13.47
CA ALA A 113 49.99 10.35 -14.24
C ALA A 113 50.08 9.03 -13.43
N ALA A 114 50.28 9.12 -12.11
CA ALA A 114 50.34 7.95 -11.22
C ALA A 114 49.01 7.18 -11.12
N LEU A 115 47.88 7.84 -11.43
CA LEU A 115 46.57 7.17 -11.57
C LEU A 115 46.44 6.38 -12.88
N GLY A 116 47.47 6.40 -13.73
CA GLY A 116 47.51 5.73 -15.03
C GLY A 116 46.89 6.60 -16.13
N SER A 117 47.64 6.83 -17.21
CA SER A 117 47.18 7.45 -18.46
C SER A 117 46.16 6.61 -19.24
N SER A 118 45.50 5.65 -18.61
CA SER A 118 44.52 4.74 -19.19
C SER A 118 43.10 5.11 -18.72
N GLN A 119 42.58 6.24 -19.20
CA GLN A 119 41.14 6.46 -19.38
C GLN A 119 40.90 7.74 -20.21
N THR A 120 41.70 7.96 -21.27
CA THR A 120 41.17 8.72 -22.41
C THR A 120 40.05 7.88 -23.02
N GLN A 121 38.83 8.26 -22.67
CA GLN A 121 37.56 7.95 -23.35
C GLN A 121 37.04 6.50 -23.21
N SER A 122 35.84 6.42 -22.62
CA SER A 122 34.86 5.33 -22.60
C SER A 122 34.85 4.42 -21.37
N SER A 123 34.45 4.96 -20.22
CA SER A 123 33.71 4.17 -19.22
C SER A 123 32.34 3.77 -19.80
N SER A 124 32.33 2.75 -20.65
CA SER A 124 31.12 2.29 -21.36
C SER A 124 30.49 1.04 -20.73
N ARG A 125 30.95 0.58 -19.56
CA ARG A 125 30.40 -0.58 -18.85
C ARG A 125 30.11 -0.26 -17.39
N SER A 126 28.92 -0.66 -16.94
CA SER A 126 28.54 -0.65 -15.52
C SER A 126 29.48 -1.57 -14.74
N GLY A 127 30.43 -1.00 -14.01
CA GLY A 127 31.35 -1.76 -13.14
C GLY A 127 32.81 -1.35 -13.21
N ASP A 128 33.25 -0.60 -14.24
CA ASP A 128 34.65 -0.17 -14.32
C ASP A 128 35.00 0.80 -13.17
N PRO A 129 36.21 0.70 -12.58
CA PRO A 129 36.65 1.63 -11.57
C PRO A 129 36.85 3.02 -12.19
N PHE A 130 36.28 4.04 -11.55
CA PHE A 130 36.55 5.43 -11.88
C PHE A 130 38.03 5.73 -11.58
N ALA A 131 38.73 6.40 -12.49
CA ALA A 131 40.07 6.90 -12.23
C ALA A 131 40.07 7.86 -11.03
N GLY A 132 40.79 7.51 -9.97
CA GLY A 132 40.90 8.31 -8.76
C GLY A 132 41.43 7.52 -7.56
N PHE A 133 41.51 8.18 -6.41
CA PHE A 133 41.98 7.62 -5.16
C PHE A 133 40.79 7.09 -4.36
N ILE A 134 40.83 5.80 -4.02
CA ILE A 134 39.76 5.12 -3.31
C ILE A 134 39.94 5.31 -1.80
N VAL A 135 38.85 5.57 -1.08
CA VAL A 135 38.81 5.53 0.37
C VAL A 135 38.66 4.08 0.82
N ASP A 136 39.61 3.60 1.61
CA ASP A 136 39.63 2.22 2.07
C ASP A 136 38.51 1.91 3.09
N GLN A 137 38.39 0.64 3.47
CA GLN A 137 37.38 0.17 4.43
C GLN A 137 37.57 0.75 5.84
N ASN A 138 38.77 1.19 6.18
CA ASN A 138 39.08 1.86 7.44
C ASN A 138 38.78 3.37 7.38
N GLY A 139 38.25 3.85 6.25
CA GLY A 139 37.92 5.26 6.05
C GLY A 139 39.14 6.14 5.78
N SER A 140 40.25 5.56 5.33
CA SER A 140 41.49 6.27 5.06
C SER A 140 41.79 6.38 3.57
N LEU A 141 42.50 7.45 3.21
CA LEU A 141 42.99 7.75 1.88
C LEU A 141 44.52 7.64 1.91
N THR A 142 45.08 6.80 1.04
CA THR A 142 46.53 6.74 0.86
C THR A 142 46.92 7.59 -0.34
N PHE A 143 47.76 8.60 -0.11
CA PHE A 143 48.21 9.52 -1.13
C PHE A 143 49.74 9.67 -1.09
N PRO A 144 50.45 9.66 -2.25
CA PRO A 144 51.90 9.78 -2.28
C PRO A 144 52.42 11.01 -1.53
N TYR A 145 53.53 10.87 -0.79
CA TYR A 145 54.13 11.85 0.12
C TYR A 145 53.28 12.24 1.34
N ALA A 146 51.95 12.28 1.23
CA ALA A 146 51.06 12.58 2.34
C ALA A 146 50.79 11.36 3.25
N GLY A 147 51.09 10.14 2.76
CA GLY A 147 50.88 8.90 3.49
C GLY A 147 49.40 8.54 3.58
N THR A 148 49.03 7.82 4.65
CA THR A 148 47.65 7.43 4.92
C THR A 148 46.97 8.48 5.81
N LEU A 149 45.85 9.02 5.34
CA LEU A 149 45.09 10.09 5.99
C LEU A 149 43.67 9.60 6.28
N PRO A 150 43.15 9.73 7.52
CA PRO A 150 41.74 9.47 7.78
C PRO A 150 40.89 10.54 7.09
N VAL A 151 39.93 10.11 6.27
CA VAL A 151 39.05 11.01 5.48
C VAL A 151 37.56 10.71 5.63
N ALA A 152 37.19 9.54 6.18
CA ALA A 152 35.80 9.21 6.42
C ALA A 152 35.13 10.22 7.37
N GLY A 153 33.92 10.63 7.02
CA GLY A 153 33.15 11.65 7.74
C GLY A 153 33.53 13.09 7.40
N LEU A 154 34.57 13.32 6.59
CA LEU A 154 34.96 14.66 6.16
C LEU A 154 34.29 15.06 4.84
N ARG A 155 34.13 16.36 4.64
CA ARG A 155 33.80 16.96 3.35
C ARG A 155 35.04 17.10 2.48
N THR A 156 34.83 17.27 1.17
CA THR A 156 35.89 17.46 0.19
C THR A 156 36.81 18.65 0.53
N GLU A 157 36.25 19.72 1.08
CA GLU A 157 37.01 20.92 1.46
C GLU A 157 37.93 20.64 2.65
N GLU A 158 37.45 19.87 3.63
CA GLU A 158 38.22 19.47 4.81
C GLU A 158 39.35 18.50 4.42
N ILE A 159 39.07 17.58 3.48
CA ILE A 159 40.08 16.67 2.92
C ILE A 159 41.13 17.47 2.15
N GLN A 160 40.73 18.47 1.36
CA GLN A 160 41.65 19.35 0.64
C GLN A 160 42.60 20.08 1.60
N GLN A 161 42.08 20.68 2.67
CA GLN A 161 42.89 21.37 3.68
C GLN A 161 43.86 20.41 4.36
N ARG A 162 43.38 19.22 4.75
CA ARG A 162 44.19 18.19 5.39
C ARG A 162 45.31 17.70 4.48
N LEU A 163 45.01 17.44 3.20
CA LEU A 163 45.99 16.99 2.22
C LEU A 163 47.02 18.08 1.89
N THR A 164 46.58 19.33 1.77
CA THR A 164 47.47 20.49 1.60
C THR A 164 48.47 20.60 2.74
N GLY A 165 48.01 20.49 3.99
CA GLY A 165 48.88 20.52 5.17
C GLY A 165 49.86 19.35 5.23
N ALA A 166 49.44 18.15 4.81
CA ALA A 166 50.32 16.99 4.75
C ALA A 166 51.41 17.13 3.68
N LEU A 167 51.06 17.64 2.49
CA LEU A 167 51.99 17.85 1.38
C LEU A 167 52.94 19.03 1.60
N ALA A 168 52.55 20.03 2.39
CA ALA A 168 53.39 21.20 2.68
C ALA A 168 54.73 20.87 3.38
N LYS A 169 54.88 19.65 3.91
CA LYS A 169 56.15 19.14 4.45
C LYS A 169 57.20 18.85 3.37
N TYR A 170 56.75 18.61 2.14
CA TYR A 170 57.59 18.18 1.02
C TYR A 170 57.56 19.17 -0.16
N PHE A 171 56.49 19.96 -0.28
CA PHE A 171 56.29 20.91 -1.38
C PHE A 171 56.07 22.33 -0.85
N VAL A 172 56.57 23.33 -1.56
CA VAL A 172 56.40 24.74 -1.20
C VAL A 172 55.05 25.24 -1.70
N LYS A 173 54.14 25.60 -0.79
CA LYS A 173 52.80 26.15 -1.08
C LYS A 173 51.98 25.27 -2.07
N PRO A 174 51.79 23.97 -1.78
CA PRO A 174 51.06 23.08 -2.69
C PRO A 174 49.62 23.59 -2.88
N GLN A 175 49.16 23.59 -4.13
CA GLN A 175 47.77 23.89 -4.46
C GLN A 175 47.05 22.58 -4.79
N VAL A 176 46.08 22.22 -3.95
CA VAL A 176 45.37 20.94 -4.05
C VAL A 176 43.90 21.21 -4.34
N THR A 177 43.33 20.43 -5.25
CA THR A 177 41.89 20.40 -5.53
C THR A 177 41.39 18.97 -5.34
N VAL A 178 40.37 18.81 -4.50
CA VAL A 178 39.73 17.51 -4.24
C VAL A 178 38.29 17.56 -4.75
N ARG A 179 37.91 16.57 -5.56
CA ARG A 179 36.55 16.42 -6.09
C ARG A 179 36.09 14.99 -5.92
N MET A 180 34.78 14.79 -5.84
CA MET A 180 34.20 13.45 -5.91
C MET A 180 34.29 12.93 -7.35
N ALA A 181 34.94 11.78 -7.53
CA ALA A 181 34.92 11.04 -8.79
C ALA A 181 33.75 10.05 -8.82
N SER A 182 33.45 9.41 -7.68
CA SER A 182 32.33 8.48 -7.55
C SER A 182 31.82 8.43 -6.11
N TYR A 183 30.50 8.54 -5.97
CA TYR A 183 29.78 8.33 -4.71
C TYR A 183 29.40 6.86 -4.61
N ARG A 184 29.99 6.13 -3.68
CA ARG A 184 29.79 4.68 -3.49
C ARG A 184 29.45 4.33 -2.05
N ALA A 185 29.89 5.12 -1.09
CA ALA A 185 29.72 4.84 0.32
C ALA A 185 28.28 4.94 0.81
N ARG A 186 27.44 5.73 0.12
CA ARG A 186 26.07 6.04 0.56
C ARG A 186 25.08 5.81 -0.58
N GLN A 187 24.11 4.95 -0.34
CA GLN A 187 23.10 4.59 -1.33
C GLN A 187 21.71 4.60 -0.69
N VAL A 188 20.70 4.87 -1.51
CA VAL A 188 19.30 4.54 -1.24
C VAL A 188 18.87 3.46 -2.21
N TYR A 189 17.89 2.66 -1.83
CA TYR A 189 17.40 1.57 -2.65
C TYR A 189 15.98 1.91 -3.11
N VAL A 190 15.73 1.77 -4.41
CA VAL A 190 14.39 1.94 -4.99
C VAL A 190 13.97 0.63 -5.64
N ASP A 191 12.80 0.12 -5.27
CA ASP A 191 12.29 -1.17 -5.72
C ASP A 191 10.81 -1.09 -6.12
N GLY A 192 10.34 -2.09 -6.86
CA GLY A 192 8.96 -2.25 -7.29
C GLY A 192 8.63 -1.51 -8.59
N GLU A 193 7.48 -0.84 -8.61
CA GLU A 193 6.83 -0.27 -9.80
C GLU A 193 7.45 1.05 -10.28
N VAL A 194 8.72 0.97 -10.66
CA VAL A 194 9.52 2.02 -11.33
C VAL A 194 10.17 1.45 -12.59
N HIS A 195 10.57 2.31 -13.54
CA HIS A 195 11.15 1.84 -14.79
C HIS A 195 12.55 1.21 -14.64
N SER A 196 13.31 1.62 -13.63
CA SER A 196 14.69 1.16 -13.40
C SER A 196 14.95 1.01 -11.90
N PRO A 197 14.47 -0.10 -11.29
CA PRO A 197 14.73 -0.39 -9.88
C PRO A 197 16.22 -0.65 -9.64
N GLY A 198 16.70 -0.33 -8.44
CA GLY A 198 18.08 -0.55 -8.04
C GLY A 198 18.60 0.41 -6.98
N ALA A 199 19.90 0.31 -6.72
CA ALA A 199 20.60 1.20 -5.81
C ALA A 199 20.93 2.53 -6.49
N LEU A 200 20.64 3.64 -5.80
CA LEU A 200 20.92 5.00 -6.25
C LEU A 200 21.93 5.64 -5.29
N ALA A 201 23.06 6.09 -5.84
CA ALA A 201 24.08 6.78 -5.07
C ALA A 201 23.58 8.15 -4.57
N VAL A 202 23.77 8.42 -3.28
CA VAL A 202 23.55 9.73 -2.66
C VAL A 202 24.78 10.59 -2.93
N ASN A 203 24.60 11.80 -3.43
CA ASN A 203 25.68 12.72 -3.79
C ASN A 203 25.54 14.05 -3.04
N ASP A 204 26.24 15.09 -3.50
CA ASP A 204 26.23 16.42 -2.90
C ASP A 204 24.88 17.14 -3.07
N VAL A 205 24.03 16.66 -3.99
CA VAL A 205 22.64 17.10 -4.11
C VAL A 205 21.78 16.23 -3.20
N PRO A 206 21.03 16.82 -2.27
CA PRO A 206 20.19 16.04 -1.37
C PRO A 206 19.21 15.16 -2.12
N MET A 207 19.24 13.86 -1.81
CA MET A 207 18.31 12.90 -2.38
C MET A 207 16.92 13.13 -1.78
N THR A 208 15.95 13.47 -2.61
CA THR A 208 14.53 13.53 -2.22
C THR A 208 13.80 12.28 -2.69
N LEU A 209 12.62 11.99 -2.14
CA LEU A 209 11.78 10.90 -2.64
C LEU A 209 11.46 11.08 -4.12
N TYR A 210 11.13 12.31 -4.53
CA TYR A 210 10.85 12.62 -5.93
C TYR A 210 12.07 12.39 -6.82
N GLU A 211 13.24 12.84 -6.37
CA GLU A 211 14.50 12.64 -7.08
C GLU A 211 14.86 11.15 -7.22
N ALA A 212 14.65 10.36 -6.17
CA ALA A 212 14.90 8.93 -6.20
C ALA A 212 14.02 8.22 -7.24
N VAL A 213 12.73 8.54 -7.28
CA VAL A 213 11.81 8.00 -8.30
C VAL A 213 12.20 8.48 -9.70
N SER A 214 12.54 9.77 -9.86
CA SER A 214 12.97 10.34 -11.14
C SER A 214 14.23 9.64 -11.68
N ARG A 215 15.23 9.43 -10.82
CA ARG A 215 16.48 8.71 -11.16
C ARG A 215 16.27 7.22 -11.41
N ALA A 216 15.21 6.63 -10.85
CA ALA A 216 14.74 5.28 -11.18
C ALA A 216 13.89 5.23 -12.46
N GLY A 217 13.90 6.28 -13.28
CA GLY A 217 13.19 6.36 -14.55
C GLY A 217 11.69 6.71 -14.43
N GLY A 218 11.24 7.13 -13.26
CA GLY A 218 9.84 7.45 -12.99
C GLY A 218 8.98 6.24 -12.66
N PHE A 219 7.73 6.50 -12.24
CA PHE A 219 6.73 5.47 -11.93
C PHE A 219 6.31 4.67 -13.16
N SER A 220 6.13 3.36 -13.03
CA SER A 220 5.48 2.53 -14.05
C SER A 220 3.99 2.92 -14.19
N ASP A 221 3.31 2.33 -15.19
CA ASP A 221 1.87 2.53 -15.37
C ASP A 221 1.01 1.82 -14.32
N THR A 222 1.53 0.75 -13.73
CA THR A 222 0.89 -0.04 -12.67
C THR A 222 1.21 0.47 -11.26
N ALA A 223 2.14 1.41 -11.13
CA ALA A 223 2.54 2.02 -9.86
C ALA A 223 1.39 2.67 -9.07
N ASP A 224 1.37 2.41 -7.77
CA ASP A 224 0.53 3.08 -6.80
C ASP A 224 1.27 4.29 -6.18
N GLN A 225 0.93 5.50 -6.63
CA GLN A 225 1.55 6.73 -6.12
C GLN A 225 1.00 7.15 -4.75
N GLY A 226 -0.08 6.53 -4.27
CA GLY A 226 -0.70 6.83 -2.98
C GLY A 226 -0.26 5.90 -1.84
N ASN A 227 0.43 4.80 -2.13
CA ASN A 227 0.79 3.76 -1.15
C ASN A 227 2.26 3.35 -1.23
N LEU A 228 3.17 4.32 -1.32
CA LEU A 228 4.61 4.07 -1.28
C LEU A 228 5.03 3.56 0.10
N VAL A 229 6.02 2.68 0.18
CA VAL A 229 6.56 2.19 1.45
C VAL A 229 8.01 2.62 1.58
N LEU A 230 8.28 3.46 2.58
CA LEU A 230 9.63 3.85 2.97
C LEU A 230 10.05 3.06 4.20
N VAL A 231 11.10 2.26 4.08
CA VAL A 231 11.74 1.60 5.22
C VAL A 231 12.96 2.42 5.62
N ARG A 232 12.96 2.92 6.86
CA ARG A 232 14.02 3.73 7.45
C ARG A 232 14.26 3.27 8.89
N ASP A 233 15.52 3.06 9.27
CA ASP A 233 15.90 2.65 10.63
C ASP A 233 15.13 1.42 11.14
N GLY A 234 14.80 0.48 10.23
CA GLY A 234 14.01 -0.73 10.51
C GLY A 234 12.51 -0.52 10.66
N GLN A 235 12.01 0.71 10.51
CA GLN A 235 10.59 1.05 10.59
C GLN A 235 10.01 1.28 9.18
N SER A 236 8.78 0.81 8.96
CA SER A 236 8.06 1.01 7.69
C SER A 236 7.08 2.17 7.80
N HIS A 237 7.21 3.14 6.90
CA HIS A 237 6.36 4.30 6.79
C HIS A 237 5.63 4.31 5.45
N ARG A 238 4.30 4.42 5.48
CA ARG A 238 3.51 4.60 4.25
C ARG A 238 3.55 6.08 3.84
N VAL A 239 3.76 6.34 2.55
CA VAL A 239 3.80 7.69 1.99
C VAL A 239 2.81 7.80 0.84
N ASN A 240 1.88 8.74 0.94
CA ASN A 240 0.91 9.05 -0.11
C ASN A 240 1.33 10.32 -0.87
N LEU A 241 1.90 10.15 -2.07
CA LEU A 241 2.42 11.26 -2.87
C LEU A 241 1.29 12.17 -3.37
N THR A 242 0.21 11.57 -3.87
CA THR A 242 -0.92 12.30 -4.44
C THR A 242 -1.54 13.25 -3.42
N HIS A 243 -1.70 12.78 -2.19
CA HIS A 243 -2.31 13.58 -1.13
C HIS A 243 -1.40 14.70 -0.63
N LEU A 244 -0.08 14.48 -0.58
CA LEU A 244 0.89 15.54 -0.29
C LEU A 244 0.77 16.67 -1.32
N LEU A 245 0.74 16.32 -2.61
CA LEU A 245 0.55 17.29 -3.70
C LEU A 245 -0.79 18.04 -3.58
N ALA A 246 -1.87 17.33 -3.25
CA ALA A 246 -3.20 17.94 -3.06
C ALA A 246 -3.24 18.94 -1.88
N GLN A 247 -2.35 18.81 -0.90
CA GLN A 247 -2.20 19.72 0.23
C GLN A 247 -1.18 20.85 -0.02
N GLY A 248 -0.61 20.94 -1.22
CA GLY A 248 0.44 21.90 -1.56
C GLY A 248 1.80 21.58 -0.94
N LEU A 249 1.99 20.37 -0.39
CA LEU A 249 3.27 19.90 0.12
C LEU A 249 4.07 19.27 -1.02
N SER A 250 5.20 19.88 -1.36
CA SER A 250 6.07 19.35 -2.41
C SER A 250 6.84 18.11 -1.92
N PRO A 251 6.78 16.97 -2.64
CA PRO A 251 7.59 15.79 -2.36
C PRO A 251 9.11 16.04 -2.43
N SER A 252 9.53 17.14 -3.05
CA SER A 252 10.93 17.58 -3.04
C SER A 252 11.43 18.06 -1.67
N ARG A 253 10.55 18.14 -0.66
CA ARG A 253 10.93 18.41 0.74
C ARG A 253 11.13 17.14 1.56
N LEU A 254 10.90 15.97 0.97
CA LEU A 254 10.99 14.66 1.61
C LEU A 254 12.38 14.08 1.35
N TYR A 255 13.33 14.34 2.23
CA TYR A 255 14.71 13.88 2.03
C TYR A 255 14.87 12.41 2.46
N LEU A 256 15.55 11.66 1.61
CA LEU A 256 15.98 10.29 1.89
C LEU A 256 17.35 10.30 2.57
N LYS A 257 17.56 9.34 3.47
CA LYS A 257 18.82 9.10 4.16
C LYS A 257 19.53 7.90 3.52
N PRO A 258 20.88 7.86 3.57
CA PRO A 258 21.61 6.65 3.21
C PRO A 258 21.06 5.43 3.96
N GLY A 259 20.85 4.32 3.25
CA GLY A 259 20.27 3.09 3.79
C GLY A 259 18.74 3.01 3.70
N ASP A 260 18.05 4.10 3.35
CA ASP A 260 16.60 4.05 3.10
C ASP A 260 16.27 3.09 1.96
N PHE A 261 15.18 2.34 2.12
CA PHE A 261 14.61 1.48 1.10
C PHE A 261 13.20 1.98 0.74
N LEU A 262 13.03 2.46 -0.49
CA LEU A 262 11.78 2.95 -1.03
C LEU A 262 11.19 1.90 -1.97
N ARG A 263 10.04 1.33 -1.58
CA ARG A 263 9.27 0.42 -2.42
C ARG A 263 8.05 1.12 -3.00
N VAL A 264 7.92 1.06 -4.31
CA VAL A 264 6.72 1.45 -5.04
C VAL A 264 5.90 0.20 -5.28
N VAL A 265 4.74 0.09 -4.63
CA VAL A 265 3.87 -1.08 -4.78
C VAL A 265 3.04 -0.98 -6.06
N SER A 266 2.60 -2.13 -6.56
CA SER A 266 1.63 -2.18 -7.64
C SER A 266 0.20 -1.95 -7.14
N ARG A 267 -0.63 -1.36 -7.99
CA ARG A 267 -2.02 -1.01 -7.65
C ARG A 267 -2.89 -2.25 -7.43
N ASP A 268 -2.59 -3.36 -8.10
CA ASP A 268 -3.30 -4.62 -7.91
C ASP A 268 -3.04 -5.24 -6.52
N GLU A 269 -1.90 -4.96 -5.88
CA GLU A 269 -1.67 -5.33 -4.48
C GLU A 269 -2.67 -4.67 -3.52
N ASN A 270 -3.21 -3.51 -3.91
CA ASN A 270 -4.16 -2.69 -3.13
C ASN A 270 -5.60 -2.77 -3.68
N ASP A 271 -5.95 -3.84 -4.38
CA ASP A 271 -7.32 -4.08 -4.85
C ASP A 271 -8.34 -4.18 -3.70
N VAL A 272 -9.60 -3.96 -4.07
CA VAL A 272 -10.76 -4.14 -3.19
C VAL A 272 -11.73 -5.10 -3.84
N TYR A 273 -12.37 -5.95 -3.04
CA TYR A 273 -13.25 -6.99 -3.57
C TYR A 273 -14.68 -6.46 -3.65
N VAL A 274 -15.31 -6.54 -4.83
CA VAL A 274 -16.71 -6.17 -5.01
C VAL A 274 -17.52 -7.42 -5.30
N MET A 275 -18.48 -7.73 -4.44
CA MET A 275 -19.26 -8.97 -4.45
C MET A 275 -20.75 -8.73 -4.19
N GLY A 276 -21.56 -9.78 -4.37
CA GLY A 276 -23.01 -9.73 -4.19
C GLY A 276 -23.74 -9.39 -5.47
N GLU A 277 -24.88 -8.71 -5.37
CA GLU A 277 -25.78 -8.40 -6.49
C GLU A 277 -25.30 -7.17 -7.29
N VAL A 278 -24.10 -7.28 -7.86
CA VAL A 278 -23.53 -6.35 -8.86
C VAL A 278 -23.56 -6.99 -10.24
N ASN A 279 -23.47 -6.18 -11.30
CA ASN A 279 -23.51 -6.70 -12.66
C ASN A 279 -22.28 -7.57 -13.00
N LYS A 280 -21.13 -7.26 -12.41
CA LYS A 280 -19.88 -8.01 -12.59
C LYS A 280 -19.03 -8.00 -11.30
N PRO A 281 -19.12 -9.02 -10.44
CA PRO A 281 -18.22 -9.17 -9.31
C PRO A 281 -16.76 -9.14 -9.76
N VAL A 282 -15.92 -8.34 -9.08
CA VAL A 282 -14.55 -8.06 -9.52
C VAL A 282 -13.66 -7.61 -8.36
N SER A 283 -12.35 -7.83 -8.50
CA SER A 283 -11.33 -7.09 -7.77
C SER A 283 -11.14 -5.72 -8.41
N ALA A 284 -11.67 -4.66 -7.80
CA ALA A 284 -11.53 -3.31 -8.30
C ALA A 284 -10.16 -2.73 -7.92
N ILE A 285 -9.47 -2.15 -8.91
CA ILE A 285 -8.09 -1.68 -8.77
C ILE A 285 -8.09 -0.16 -8.53
N PRO A 286 -7.28 0.36 -7.59
CA PRO A 286 -7.11 1.79 -7.40
C PRO A 286 -6.62 2.53 -8.64
N ARG A 287 -6.93 3.83 -8.70
CA ARG A 287 -6.35 4.73 -9.70
C ARG A 287 -4.86 4.91 -9.44
N ARG A 288 -4.11 5.50 -10.40
CA ARG A 288 -2.68 5.84 -10.24
C ARG A 288 -2.38 6.64 -8.98
N THR A 289 -3.35 7.42 -8.53
CA THR A 289 -3.29 8.22 -7.31
C THR A 289 -3.28 7.40 -6.01
N GLY A 290 -3.50 6.09 -6.07
CA GLY A 290 -3.69 5.19 -4.93
C GLY A 290 -5.06 5.30 -4.26
N ARG A 291 -5.95 6.15 -4.79
CA ARG A 291 -7.31 6.33 -4.27
C ARG A 291 -8.28 5.41 -5.00
N ILE A 292 -9.14 4.77 -4.22
CA ILE A 292 -10.34 4.07 -4.70
C ILE A 292 -11.50 4.39 -3.77
N THR A 293 -12.63 4.76 -4.36
CA THR A 293 -13.85 5.12 -3.65
C THR A 293 -14.86 3.99 -3.78
N LEU A 294 -15.87 3.97 -2.91
CA LEU A 294 -16.98 3.03 -3.04
C LEU A 294 -17.67 3.18 -4.41
N ALA A 295 -17.89 4.41 -4.87
CA ALA A 295 -18.46 4.66 -6.19
C ALA A 295 -17.55 4.16 -7.34
N ASP A 296 -16.23 4.37 -7.24
CA ASP A 296 -15.27 3.89 -8.25
C ASP A 296 -15.27 2.34 -8.30
N ALA A 297 -15.29 1.68 -7.15
CA ALA A 297 -15.32 0.22 -7.06
C ALA A 297 -16.62 -0.36 -7.65
N LEU A 298 -17.78 0.21 -7.29
CA LEU A 298 -19.07 -0.16 -7.87
C LEU A 298 -19.08 0.06 -9.39
N SER A 299 -18.52 1.17 -9.87
CA SER A 299 -18.42 1.43 -11.30
C SER A 299 -17.58 0.39 -12.04
N GLN A 300 -16.44 -0.05 -11.46
CA GLN A 300 -15.61 -1.11 -12.04
C GLN A 300 -16.33 -2.46 -12.04
N ALA A 301 -17.19 -2.72 -11.06
CA ALA A 301 -18.07 -3.88 -10.99
C ALA A 301 -19.30 -3.80 -11.92
N GLY A 302 -19.38 -2.78 -12.78
CA GLY A 302 -20.50 -2.59 -13.70
C GLY A 302 -21.77 -2.03 -13.02
N SER A 303 -21.64 -1.41 -11.85
CA SER A 303 -22.75 -0.95 -11.00
C SER A 303 -23.55 -2.09 -10.35
N VAL A 304 -24.46 -1.71 -9.45
CA VAL A 304 -25.41 -2.64 -8.83
C VAL A 304 -26.41 -3.16 -9.86
N ASN A 305 -26.83 -4.41 -9.69
CA ASN A 305 -27.84 -4.99 -10.57
C ASN A 305 -29.23 -4.44 -10.19
N SER A 306 -29.83 -3.63 -11.05
CA SER A 306 -31.13 -2.99 -10.76
C SER A 306 -32.30 -3.95 -10.60
N SER A 307 -32.17 -5.20 -11.07
CA SER A 307 -33.20 -6.22 -10.97
C SER A 307 -33.06 -7.09 -9.72
N THR A 308 -31.84 -7.29 -9.23
CA THR A 308 -31.56 -8.22 -8.14
C THR A 308 -31.10 -7.58 -6.84
N ALA A 309 -30.42 -6.44 -6.91
CA ALA A 309 -29.84 -5.76 -5.77
C ALA A 309 -30.89 -5.12 -4.86
N ASP A 310 -30.59 -5.07 -3.58
CA ASP A 310 -31.22 -4.16 -2.63
C ASP A 310 -30.31 -2.93 -2.46
N ALA A 311 -30.71 -1.82 -3.07
CA ALA A 311 -29.95 -0.58 -3.00
C ALA A 311 -29.86 -0.02 -1.56
N ALA A 312 -30.72 -0.46 -0.65
CA ALA A 312 -30.67 -0.07 0.76
C ALA A 312 -29.64 -0.86 1.56
N GLN A 313 -29.00 -1.89 0.99
CA GLN A 313 -28.18 -2.86 1.71
C GLN A 313 -26.81 -3.02 1.04
N MET A 314 -26.03 -1.94 1.07
CA MET A 314 -24.63 -1.95 0.64
C MET A 314 -23.72 -1.87 1.85
N PHE A 315 -22.71 -2.74 1.87
CA PHE A 315 -21.79 -2.85 3.00
C PHE A 315 -20.34 -2.76 2.53
N VAL A 316 -19.51 -2.10 3.33
CA VAL A 316 -18.05 -2.18 3.23
C VAL A 316 -17.54 -2.86 4.49
N ILE A 317 -16.89 -4.00 4.31
CA ILE A 317 -16.28 -4.76 5.39
C ILE A 317 -14.78 -4.49 5.32
N ARG A 318 -14.25 -3.92 6.41
CA ARG A 318 -12.86 -3.49 6.53
C ARG A 318 -12.14 -4.27 7.62
N GLY A 319 -10.92 -4.70 7.31
CA GLY A 319 -10.07 -5.43 8.24
C GLY A 319 -10.12 -6.95 8.04
N SER A 320 -9.58 -7.68 9.02
CA SER A 320 -9.45 -9.14 8.98
C SER A 320 -10.12 -9.77 10.19
N LEU A 321 -10.48 -11.05 10.08
CA LEU A 321 -11.03 -11.87 11.16
C LEU A 321 -10.07 -12.03 12.36
N SER A 322 -8.78 -11.73 12.18
CA SER A 322 -7.79 -11.71 13.26
C SER A 322 -7.88 -10.46 14.15
N GLY A 323 -8.61 -9.42 13.73
CA GLY A 323 -8.89 -8.21 14.50
C GLY A 323 -10.39 -7.97 14.68
N THR A 324 -10.79 -6.74 15.01
CA THR A 324 -12.20 -6.33 15.01
C THR A 324 -12.57 -5.77 13.63
N PRO A 325 -13.27 -6.54 12.78
CA PRO A 325 -13.71 -6.02 11.49
C PRO A 325 -14.67 -4.85 11.70
N GLN A 326 -14.58 -3.85 10.83
CA GLN A 326 -15.49 -2.71 10.79
C GLN A 326 -16.44 -2.92 9.64
N VAL A 327 -17.74 -2.77 9.89
CA VAL A 327 -18.76 -2.84 8.86
C VAL A 327 -19.34 -1.45 8.70
N PHE A 328 -19.23 -0.92 7.48
CA PHE A 328 -19.87 0.32 7.08
C PHE A 328 -21.08 0.00 6.24
N HIS A 329 -22.20 0.67 6.48
CA HIS A 329 -23.44 0.47 5.75
C HIS A 329 -23.81 1.76 5.00
N LEU A 330 -24.17 1.62 3.72
CA LEU A 330 -24.66 2.72 2.90
C LEU A 330 -26.06 2.38 2.40
N ASP A 331 -27.04 3.17 2.85
CA ASP A 331 -28.36 3.19 2.24
C ASP A 331 -28.35 4.03 0.96
N ALA A 332 -28.34 3.35 -0.17
CA ALA A 332 -28.24 3.93 -1.50
C ALA A 332 -29.55 3.90 -2.29
N ARG A 333 -30.70 3.89 -1.60
CA ARG A 333 -32.03 4.05 -2.23
C ARG A 333 -32.17 5.36 -3.00
N SER A 334 -31.50 6.41 -2.53
CA SER A 334 -31.45 7.72 -3.19
C SER A 334 -30.18 7.87 -4.02
N PRO A 335 -30.25 8.39 -5.26
CA PRO A 335 -29.07 8.74 -6.04
C PRO A 335 -28.11 9.71 -5.32
N VAL A 336 -28.62 10.50 -4.36
CA VAL A 336 -27.82 11.42 -3.54
C VAL A 336 -26.80 10.67 -2.69
N ALA A 337 -27.10 9.45 -2.23
CA ALA A 337 -26.17 8.62 -1.47
C ALA A 337 -24.93 8.20 -2.28
N MET A 338 -24.97 8.28 -3.62
CA MET A 338 -23.78 8.08 -4.44
C MET A 338 -22.75 9.20 -4.27
N LEU A 339 -23.14 10.39 -3.79
CA LEU A 339 -22.18 11.42 -3.38
C LEU A 339 -21.38 10.95 -2.17
N LEU A 340 -22.06 10.32 -1.19
CA LEU A 340 -21.40 9.72 -0.03
C LEU A 340 -20.47 8.58 -0.49
N ALA A 341 -20.91 7.73 -1.42
CA ALA A 341 -20.06 6.68 -1.99
C ALA A 341 -18.82 7.23 -2.75
N LYS A 342 -18.93 8.39 -3.40
CA LYS A 342 -17.80 9.05 -4.08
C LYS A 342 -16.77 9.60 -3.10
N ASP A 343 -17.21 10.02 -1.93
CA ASP A 343 -16.34 10.62 -0.91
C ASP A 343 -15.89 9.60 0.16
N PHE A 344 -16.49 8.42 0.18
CA PHE A 344 -16.06 7.28 0.99
C PHE A 344 -14.90 6.53 0.32
N ASP A 345 -13.71 6.67 0.87
CA ASP A 345 -12.52 5.94 0.42
C ASP A 345 -12.45 4.54 1.00
N LEU A 346 -12.19 3.59 0.12
CA LEU A 346 -11.90 2.21 0.47
C LEU A 346 -10.42 2.06 0.82
N GLN A 347 -10.13 1.07 1.65
CA GLN A 347 -8.78 0.65 2.02
C GLN A 347 -8.39 -0.63 1.26
N PRO A 348 -7.09 -0.89 1.09
CA PRO A 348 -6.61 -2.13 0.50
C PRO A 348 -7.28 -3.35 1.16
N LYS A 349 -7.78 -4.26 0.33
CA LYS A 349 -8.48 -5.50 0.75
C LYS A 349 -9.83 -5.30 1.44
N ASP A 350 -10.43 -4.10 1.40
CA ASP A 350 -11.83 -3.94 1.76
C ASP A 350 -12.73 -4.83 0.88
N VAL A 351 -13.81 -5.35 1.47
CA VAL A 351 -14.85 -6.10 0.77
C VAL A 351 -16.11 -5.25 0.68
N VAL A 352 -16.48 -4.86 -0.53
CA VAL A 352 -17.76 -4.25 -0.84
C VAL A 352 -18.76 -5.36 -1.15
N TYR A 353 -19.84 -5.41 -0.38
CA TYR A 353 -20.91 -6.39 -0.54
C TYR A 353 -22.25 -5.69 -0.78
N VAL A 354 -22.95 -6.09 -1.85
CA VAL A 354 -24.30 -5.60 -2.16
C VAL A 354 -25.28 -6.76 -1.95
N ASP A 355 -26.20 -6.61 -1.00
CA ASP A 355 -27.21 -7.64 -0.75
C ASP A 355 -28.28 -7.66 -1.86
N GLY A 356 -28.97 -8.79 -1.99
CA GLY A 356 -30.10 -8.93 -2.90
C GLY A 356 -31.43 -8.54 -2.28
N SER A 357 -32.36 -8.09 -3.11
CA SER A 357 -33.72 -7.82 -2.64
C SER A 357 -34.36 -9.09 -2.07
N GLY A 358 -35.22 -8.93 -1.04
CA GLY A 358 -35.93 -10.05 -0.43
C GLY A 358 -36.73 -10.89 -1.45
N LEU A 359 -37.24 -10.24 -2.51
CA LEU A 359 -38.00 -10.86 -3.58
C LEU A 359 -37.14 -11.76 -4.49
N VAL A 360 -35.90 -11.35 -4.78
CA VAL A 360 -34.97 -12.11 -5.62
C VAL A 360 -34.46 -13.33 -4.87
N ARG A 361 -34.27 -13.22 -3.56
CA ARG A 361 -33.93 -14.37 -2.70
C ARG A 361 -35.06 -15.39 -2.67
N PHE A 362 -36.31 -14.95 -2.58
CA PHE A 362 -37.49 -15.80 -2.70
C PHE A 362 -37.61 -16.44 -4.10
N ASN A 363 -37.35 -15.69 -5.17
CA ASN A 363 -37.31 -16.22 -6.52
C ASN A 363 -36.15 -17.24 -6.72
N ARG A 364 -35.03 -17.03 -6.02
CA ARG A 364 -33.96 -18.00 -5.65
C ARG A 364 -34.52 -19.40 -5.39
N VAL A 365 -35.33 -19.45 -4.33
CA VAL A 365 -36.00 -20.66 -3.82
C VAL A 365 -37.00 -21.19 -4.84
N LEU A 366 -37.83 -20.33 -5.41
CA LEU A 366 -38.88 -20.74 -6.33
C LEU A 366 -38.30 -21.37 -7.62
N SER A 367 -37.20 -20.81 -8.14
CA SER A 367 -36.51 -21.32 -9.32
C SER A 367 -35.87 -22.70 -9.09
N LEU A 368 -35.45 -23.00 -7.85
CA LEU A 368 -34.99 -24.33 -7.46
C LEU A 368 -36.13 -25.35 -7.32
N LEU A 369 -37.37 -24.89 -7.12
CA LEU A 369 -38.56 -25.74 -7.02
C LEU A 369 -39.26 -25.98 -8.38
N MET A 370 -39.07 -25.10 -9.37
CA MET A 370 -39.65 -25.22 -10.72
C MET A 370 -39.34 -26.54 -11.46
N PRO A 371 -38.14 -27.14 -11.37
CA PRO A 371 -37.86 -28.45 -11.99
C PRO A 371 -38.73 -29.58 -11.40
N LEU A 372 -39.13 -29.49 -10.14
CA LEU A 372 -39.97 -30.50 -9.48
C LEU A 372 -41.43 -30.37 -9.92
N ILE A 373 -41.89 -29.14 -10.18
CA ILE A 373 -43.27 -28.86 -10.60
C ILE A 373 -43.50 -29.25 -12.06
N SER A 374 -42.53 -28.97 -12.95
CA SER A 374 -42.59 -29.40 -14.37
C SER A 374 -42.51 -30.92 -14.52
N SER A 375 -41.73 -31.60 -13.67
CA SER A 375 -41.66 -33.06 -13.60
C SER A 375 -42.97 -33.68 -13.07
N GLY A 376 -43.63 -33.04 -12.10
CA GLY A 376 -44.92 -33.49 -11.58
C GLY A 376 -46.09 -33.26 -12.55
N LEU A 377 -46.09 -32.14 -13.28
CA LEU A 377 -47.11 -31.82 -14.29
C LEU A 377 -46.99 -32.71 -15.54
N THR A 378 -45.76 -33.06 -15.98
CA THR A 378 -45.57 -34.01 -17.09
C THR A 378 -45.94 -35.44 -16.69
N ALA A 379 -45.66 -35.87 -15.46
CA ALA A 379 -46.15 -37.15 -14.93
C ALA A 379 -47.68 -37.22 -14.82
N GLY A 380 -48.35 -36.10 -14.46
CA GLY A 380 -49.81 -36.03 -14.38
C GLY A 380 -50.55 -36.02 -15.72
N ILE A 381 -49.89 -35.58 -16.81
CA ILE A 381 -50.46 -35.58 -18.17
C ILE A 381 -50.27 -36.94 -18.87
N VAL A 382 -49.21 -37.68 -18.53
CA VAL A 382 -48.96 -39.04 -19.06
C VAL A 382 -49.81 -40.12 -18.36
N ALA A 383 -50.32 -39.83 -17.16
CA ALA A 383 -51.15 -40.76 -16.37
C ALA A 383 -52.67 -40.64 -16.64
N LYS A 384 -53.09 -40.02 -17.75
CA LYS A 384 -54.51 -39.87 -18.10
C LYS A 384 -54.87 -40.52 -19.43
#